data_AF-A0A317Z9M1-F1
#
_entry.id   AF-A0A317Z9M1-F1
#
_cell.length_a   1.000
_cell.length_b   1.000
_cell.length_c   1.000
_cell.angle_alpha   90.00
_cell.angle_beta   90.00
_cell.angle_gamma   90.00
#
_symmetry.space_group_name_H-M   'P 1'
#
loop_
_entity.id
_entity.type
_entity.pdbx_description
1 polymer ?
#
loop_
_entity_poly.entity_id
_entity_poly.type
_entity_poly.pdbx_seq_one_letter_code
_entity_poly.pdbx_strand_id
1 'polypeptide(L)' 'YYAGVTAAYLLVNKTIRRGYKSMPEHVNMMDKSMKHKVIVDHIGAENRQILADFLKTHNPDMWANASEALHQAFEDTK' A
#
# COMPACT_ATOMS: atom_id res chain seq x y z
N TYR A 1 -2.88 -12.68 8.24
CA TYR A 1 -3.63 -12.15 7.09
C TYR A 1 -3.35 -10.66 6.97
N TYR A 2 -3.43 -10.09 5.77
CA TYR A 2 -3.22 -8.65 5.58
C TYR A 2 -4.47 -7.87 6.01
N ALA A 3 -4.33 -7.14 7.11
CA ALA A 3 -5.43 -6.42 7.77
C ALA A 3 -5.68 -5.02 7.19
N GLY A 4 -4.63 -4.34 6.72
CA GLY A 4 -4.71 -2.99 6.17
C GLY A 4 -3.45 -2.65 5.37
N VAL A 5 -3.61 -1.81 4.35
CA VAL A 5 -2.54 -1.39 3.45
C VAL A 5 -2.81 0.05 3.02
N THR A 6 -1.88 0.96 3.29
CA THR A 6 -2.00 2.35 2.85
C THR A 6 -0.75 2.83 2.15
N ALA A 7 -0.92 3.66 1.12
CA ALA A 7 0.16 4.39 0.48
C ALA A 7 0.50 5.68 1.24
N ALA A 8 1.80 6.04 1.31
CA ALA A 8 2.25 7.32 1.83
C ALA A 8 3.38 7.87 0.96
N TYR A 9 3.41 9.19 0.78
CA TYR A 9 4.33 9.83 -0.14
C TYR A 9 5.76 9.91 0.40
N LEU A 10 6.74 9.63 -0.47
CA LEU A 10 8.16 9.75 -0.21
C LEU A 10 8.87 10.28 -1.47
N LEU A 11 9.43 11.47 -1.38
CA LEU A 11 10.27 12.06 -2.42
C LEU A 11 11.72 11.66 -2.21
N VAL A 12 12.37 11.10 -3.21
CA VAL A 12 13.81 10.77 -3.12
C VAL A 12 14.57 11.61 -4.13
N ASN A 13 15.45 12.48 -3.62
CA ASN A 13 16.45 13.12 -4.46
C ASN A 13 17.66 12.20 -4.55
N LYS A 14 17.81 11.53 -5.71
CA LYS A 14 18.89 10.57 -5.97
C LYS A 14 20.28 11.22 -5.98
N THR A 15 20.38 12.49 -6.40
CA THR A 15 21.65 13.21 -6.53
C THR A 15 22.29 13.48 -5.17
N ILE A 16 21.50 13.93 -4.19
CA ILE A 16 21.97 14.18 -2.81
C ILE A 16 21.71 12.99 -1.88
N ARG A 17 21.19 11.88 -2.40
CA ARG A 17 20.82 10.65 -1.66
C ARG A 17 19.94 10.93 -0.44
N ARG A 18 18.98 11.85 -0.57
CA ARG A 18 18.13 12.29 0.54
C ARG A 18 16.66 12.00 0.25
N GLY A 19 16.02 11.32 1.20
CA GLY A 19 14.58 11.11 1.23
C GLY A 19 13.88 12.22 2.00
N TYR A 20 12.83 12.77 1.41
CA TYR A 20 11.91 13.70 2.04
C TYR A 20 10.58 12.98 2.24
N LYS A 21 10.09 13.00 3.48
CA LYS A 21 8.88 12.30 3.89
C LYS A 21 7.97 13.26 4.64
N SER A 22 6.71 13.28 4.27
CA SER A 22 5.68 14.01 5.02
C SER A 22 5.30 13.22 6.27
N MET A 23 5.79 13.64 7.43
CA MET A 23 5.47 12.99 8.70
C MET A 23 3.97 13.04 9.04
N PRO A 24 3.27 14.18 8.90
CA PRO A 24 1.84 14.25 9.22
C PRO A 24 1.00 13.29 8.37
N GLU A 25 1.28 13.23 7.06
CA GLU A 25 0.58 12.33 6.15
C GLU A 25 0.90 10.87 6.46
N HIS A 26 2.17 10.54 6.71
CA HIS A 26 2.57 9.18 7.00
C HIS A 26 1.94 8.64 8.28
N VAL A 27 1.89 9.44 9.34
CA VAL A 27 1.24 9.05 10.61
C VAL A 27 -0.26 8.85 10.41
N ASN A 28 -0.92 9.73 9.66
CA ASN A 28 -2.34 9.59 9.35
C ASN A 28 -2.65 8.32 8.55
N MET A 29 -1.80 7.97 7.58
CA MET A 29 -1.98 6.75 6.79
C MET A 29 -1.68 5.50 7.62
N MET A 30 -0.67 5.56 8.50
CA MET A 30 -0.36 4.48 9.43
C MET A 30 -1.54 4.18 10.38
N ASP A 31 -2.14 5.21 10.98
CA ASP A 31 -3.33 5.05 11.83
C ASP A 31 -4.50 4.40 11.06
N LYS A 32 -4.72 4.80 9.81
CA LYS A 32 -5.76 4.20 8.96
C LYS A 32 -5.47 2.73 8.64
N SER A 33 -4.22 2.39 8.35
CA SER A 33 -3.79 1.00 8.11
C SER A 33 -4.05 0.11 9.34
N MET A 34 -3.71 0.61 10.53
CA MET A 34 -3.98 -0.09 11.79
C MET A 34 -5.47 -0.29 12.06
N LYS A 35 -6.32 0.60 11.54
CA LYS A 35 -7.79 0.48 11.56
C LYS A 35 -8.35 -0.36 10.41
N HIS A 36 -7.53 -1.23 9.82
CA HIS A 36 -7.90 -2.16 8.76
C HIS A 36 -8.38 -1.47 7.46
N LYS A 37 -7.97 -0.22 7.23
CA LYS A 37 -8.30 0.49 5.98
C LYS A 37 -7.29 0.16 4.89
N VAL A 38 -7.81 0.02 3.68
CA VAL A 38 -7.01 -0.14 2.47
C VAL A 38 -7.13 1.13 1.64
N ILE A 39 -6.03 1.86 1.45
CA ILE A 39 -5.99 3.14 0.75
C ILE A 39 -4.75 3.16 -0.16
N VAL A 40 -4.95 2.78 -1.42
CA VAL A 40 -3.88 2.69 -2.43
C VAL A 40 -4.13 3.60 -3.63
N ASP A 41 -5.05 4.55 -3.49
CA ASP A 41 -5.58 5.40 -4.56
C ASP A 41 -4.47 6.14 -5.31
N HIS A 42 -3.48 6.65 -4.57
CA HIS A 42 -2.45 7.54 -5.09
C HIS A 42 -1.21 6.83 -5.67
N ILE A 43 -1.13 5.50 -5.61
CA ILE A 43 0.06 4.74 -6.06
C ILE A 43 0.10 4.55 -7.60
N GLY A 44 -1.02 4.76 -8.29
CA GLY A 44 -1.17 4.52 -9.74
C GLY A 44 -1.42 3.04 -10.09
N ALA A 45 -2.15 2.77 -11.17
CA ALA A 45 -2.66 1.43 -11.49
C ALA A 45 -1.54 0.37 -11.69
N GLU A 46 -0.45 0.73 -12.39
CA GLU A 46 0.69 -0.15 -12.63
C GLU A 46 1.36 -0.58 -11.32
N ASN A 47 1.62 0.37 -10.42
CA ASN A 47 2.26 0.06 -9.14
C ASN A 47 1.34 -0.75 -8.21
N ARG A 48 0.01 -0.62 -8.34
CA ARG A 48 -0.94 -1.48 -7.59
C ARG A 48 -0.80 -2.94 -8.02
N GLN A 49 -0.67 -3.21 -9.33
CA GLN A 49 -0.47 -4.57 -9.84
C GLN A 49 0.84 -5.18 -9.32
N ILE A 50 1.94 -4.41 -9.40
CA ILE A 50 3.24 -4.84 -8.87
C ILE A 50 3.15 -5.13 -7.37
N LEU A 51 2.46 -4.28 -6.62
CA LEU A 51 2.26 -4.49 -5.18
C LEU A 51 1.41 -5.73 -4.89
N ALA A 52 0.34 -5.98 -5.66
CA ALA A 52 -0.47 -7.19 -5.52
C ALA A 52 0.35 -8.46 -5.78
N ASP A 53 1.14 -8.48 -6.83
CA ASP A 53 2.00 -9.62 -7.16
C ASP A 53 3.10 -9.84 -6.12
N PHE A 54 3.66 -8.75 -5.59
CA PHE A 54 4.59 -8.80 -4.47
C PHE A 54 3.94 -9.42 -3.22
N LEU A 55 2.74 -8.98 -2.85
CA LEU A 55 2.03 -9.50 -1.67
C LEU A 55 1.67 -10.98 -1.82
N LYS A 56 1.22 -11.41 -3.00
CA LYS A 56 0.96 -12.82 -3.32
C LYS A 56 2.22 -13.68 -3.22
N THR A 57 3.34 -13.18 -3.76
CA THR A 57 4.63 -13.90 -3.74
C THR A 57 5.21 -13.95 -2.33
N HIS A 58 5.05 -12.89 -1.54
CA HIS A 58 5.59 -12.80 -0.19
C HIS A 58 4.94 -13.80 0.77
N ASN A 59 3.60 -13.90 0.75
CA ASN A 59 2.91 -14.90 1.56
C ASN A 59 1.52 -15.24 0.99
N PRO A 60 1.39 -16.36 0.24
CA PRO A 60 0.14 -16.72 -0.42
C PRO A 60 -0.96 -17.07 0.58
N ASP A 61 -0.62 -17.68 1.71
CA ASP A 61 -1.59 -18.02 2.76
C ASP A 61 -2.17 -16.77 3.42
N MET A 62 -1.36 -15.70 3.58
CA MET A 62 -1.87 -14.44 4.11
C MET A 62 -2.71 -13.66 3.10
N TRP A 63 -2.43 -13.80 1.80
CA TRP A 63 -3.24 -13.23 0.72
C TRP A 63 -4.61 -13.91 0.63
N ALA A 64 -4.66 -15.25 0.70
CA ALA A 64 -5.91 -16.00 0.67
C ALA A 64 -6.81 -15.71 1.89
N ASN A 65 -6.21 -15.40 3.04
CA ASN A 65 -6.93 -15.01 4.26
C ASN A 65 -7.17 -13.50 4.39
N ALA A 66 -6.78 -12.68 3.39
CA ALA A 66 -6.90 -11.23 3.47
C ALA A 66 -8.38 -10.78 3.40
N SER A 67 -8.64 -9.55 3.85
CA SER A 67 -10.00 -9.00 3.83
C SER A 67 -10.46 -8.71 2.39
N GLU A 68 -11.76 -8.82 2.15
CA GLU A 68 -12.38 -8.53 0.84
C GLU A 68 -12.06 -7.11 0.34
N ALA A 69 -11.97 -6.15 1.27
CA ALA A 69 -11.57 -4.77 0.98
C ALA A 69 -10.15 -4.67 0.35
N LEU A 70 -9.25 -5.58 0.69
CA LEU A 70 -7.92 -5.64 0.09
C LEU A 70 -8.00 -6.15 -1.34
N HIS A 71 -8.76 -7.22 -1.59
CA HIS A 71 -8.97 -7.75 -2.93
C HIS A 71 -9.61 -6.71 -3.85
N GLN A 72 -10.68 -6.04 -3.40
CA GLN A 72 -11.33 -4.96 -4.17
C GLN A 72 -10.37 -3.83 -4.52
N ALA A 73 -9.51 -3.40 -3.60
CA ALA A 73 -8.55 -2.31 -3.83
C ALA A 73 -7.49 -2.64 -4.90
N PHE A 74 -7.25 -3.93 -5.17
CA PHE A 74 -6.33 -4.41 -6.20
C PHE A 74 -7.04 -4.93 -7.47
N GLU A 75 -8.32 -5.30 -7.39
CA GLU A 75 -9.15 -5.76 -8.52
C GLU A 75 -9.84 -4.63 -9.30
N ASP A 76 -10.11 -3.48 -8.67
CA ASP A 76 -10.67 -2.29 -9.33
C ASP A 76 -9.63 -1.62 -10.24
N THR A 77 -9.35 -2.29 -11.34
CA THR A 77 -8.70 -1.75 -12.52
C THR A 77 -9.77 -1.66 -13.60
N LYS A 78 -10.48 -0.52 -13.63
CA LYS A 78 -11.33 -0.14 -14.76
C LYS A 78 -11.00 1.29 -15.18
#